data_AF-A0A177ERN8-F1
#
_entry.id   AF-A0A177ERN8-F1
#
_cell.length_a   1.000
_cell.length_b   1.000
_cell.length_c   1.000
_cell.angle_alpha   90.00
_cell.angle_beta   90.00
_cell.angle_gamma   90.00
#
_symmetry.space_group_name_H-M   'P 1'
#
loop_
_entity.id
_entity.type
_entity.pdbx_description
1 polymer ?
#
loop_
_entity_poly.entity_id
_entity_poly.type
_entity_poly.pdbx_seq_one_letter_code
_entity_poly.pdbx_strand_id
1 'polypeptide(L)'
;EELLSNKNINDKIDIEESLTTIFKELSNNKNLAVECSAFIVGKRKDSNNPKFIKFNLIYTFNGRKNGILIEIDSEHSSISLLEDSMSSQEKNIIKEKLTKIQNIYSNIESYTACIIRQHINIELAKMEKESALRQIQESIRNNHDNINDIFLHGMMVSMDQKASIVKYFFIVHANNNLPKNNPLVRFTNNLIGSTPLDDLATRKKMLLYCVLNKDRKNYYPGLKSCWKEITKIAINNFYTITQQILVESNHPLDVTLECFKKLIIAVTNSDEKYDMILRSFLIIYIVNFSIKTNDLAKTLLEFIKIIDETVMQPGGSNMFCIYLKWIYDIGNSYTFSLDDKKEIIRILMNKIDINYNFNRNNKLDYWFLRKFYVLKDLEMNKKDLLCDEESPESVKRYNCLMNKIRKIIELSEQ
;
A
#
# COMPACT_ATOMS: atom_id res chain seq x y z
N GLU A 1 9.59 27.08 36.09
CA GLU A 1 8.39 27.74 35.51
C GLU A 1 8.65 29.18 35.01
N GLU A 2 9.82 29.79 35.28
CA GLU A 2 10.12 31.19 34.91
C GLU A 2 10.61 31.44 33.46
N LEU A 3 10.93 30.42 32.66
CA LEU A 3 11.59 30.62 31.35
C LEU A 3 10.67 31.13 30.22
N LEU A 4 9.35 31.17 30.44
CA LEU A 4 8.37 31.61 29.42
C LEU A 4 7.42 32.72 29.91
N SER A 5 7.56 33.20 31.15
CA SER A 5 6.63 34.16 31.75
C SER A 5 6.79 35.61 31.27
N ASN A 6 7.88 35.93 30.56
CA ASN A 6 8.23 37.30 30.17
C ASN A 6 8.06 37.62 28.67
N LYS A 7 7.54 36.70 27.83
CA LYS A 7 7.27 36.99 26.41
C LYS A 7 5.79 37.34 26.20
N ASN A 8 5.54 38.50 25.59
CA ASN A 8 4.21 39.01 25.25
C ASN A 8 3.48 38.00 24.34
N ILE A 9 2.25 37.64 24.68
CA ILE A 9 1.44 36.62 23.97
C ILE A 9 1.13 36.98 22.50
N ASN A 10 1.45 38.21 22.07
CA ASN A 10 1.33 38.69 20.69
C ASN A 10 2.62 38.60 19.85
N ASP A 11 3.76 38.27 20.46
CA ASP A 11 4.96 37.97 19.68
C ASP A 11 4.80 36.59 19.08
N LYS A 12 5.02 36.47 17.77
CA LYS A 12 5.02 35.20 17.04
C LYS A 12 6.09 34.32 17.70
N ILE A 13 5.70 33.48 18.66
CA ILE A 13 6.63 32.63 19.42
C ILE A 13 7.41 31.83 18.39
N ASP A 14 8.69 32.15 18.27
CA ASP A 14 9.60 31.33 17.50
C ASP A 14 9.81 30.05 18.29
N ILE A 15 9.07 29.02 17.90
CA ILE A 15 9.06 27.71 18.58
C ILE A 15 10.46 27.09 18.48
N GLU A 16 11.17 27.32 17.37
CA GLU A 16 12.53 26.83 17.19
C GLU A 16 13.49 27.49 18.19
N GLU A 17 13.42 28.82 18.31
CA GLU A 17 14.21 29.56 19.30
C GLU A 17 13.86 29.12 20.74
N SER A 18 12.57 28.97 21.02
CA SER A 18 12.07 28.61 22.35
C SER A 18 12.52 27.21 22.76
N LEU A 19 12.36 26.22 21.87
CA LEU A 19 12.84 24.86 22.09
C LEU A 19 14.37 24.82 22.19
N THR A 20 15.09 25.57 21.33
CA THR A 20 16.55 25.68 21.41
C THR A 20 17.01 26.18 22.76
N THR A 21 16.39 27.25 23.28
CA THR A 21 16.70 27.78 24.61
C THR A 21 16.42 26.75 25.70
N ILE A 22 15.25 26.11 25.68
CA ILE A 22 14.90 25.08 26.67
C ILE A 22 15.93 23.94 26.67
N PHE A 23 16.26 23.39 25.50
CA PHE A 23 17.22 22.28 25.43
C PHE A 23 18.65 22.69 25.76
N LYS A 24 19.06 23.92 25.44
CA LYS A 24 20.37 24.46 25.87
C LYS A 24 20.43 24.59 27.38
N GLU A 25 19.38 25.09 28.04
CA GLU A 25 19.34 25.20 29.50
C GLU A 25 19.38 23.83 30.18
N LEU A 26 18.59 22.88 29.68
CA LEU A 26 18.51 21.52 30.23
C LEU A 26 19.74 20.65 29.95
N SER A 27 20.60 21.04 29.01
CA SER A 27 21.77 20.25 28.60
C SER A 27 23.08 20.79 29.16
N ASN A 28 24.00 19.89 29.48
CA ASN A 28 25.40 20.23 29.76
C ASN A 28 26.16 20.69 28.49
N ASN A 29 25.74 20.22 27.30
CA ASN A 29 26.30 20.66 26.03
C ASN A 29 25.51 21.86 25.50
N LYS A 30 26.10 23.07 25.57
CA LYS A 30 25.44 24.30 25.08
C LYS A 30 25.50 24.47 23.55
N ASN A 31 26.29 23.65 22.86
CA ASN A 31 26.37 23.59 21.40
C ASN A 31 25.24 22.75 20.80
N LEU A 32 24.00 23.05 21.22
CA LEU A 32 22.76 22.46 20.72
C LEU A 32 21.99 23.50 19.91
N ALA A 33 21.29 23.06 18.87
CA ALA A 33 20.32 23.84 18.13
C ALA A 33 19.14 22.94 17.79
N VAL A 34 17.94 23.52 17.81
CA VAL A 34 16.76 22.86 17.23
C VAL A 34 16.63 23.35 15.80
N GLU A 35 16.38 22.45 14.86
CA GLU A 35 16.06 22.76 13.47
C GLU A 35 14.67 22.19 13.16
N CYS A 36 13.75 23.06 12.76
CA CYS A 36 12.35 22.67 12.54
C CYS A 36 12.05 22.63 11.04
N SER A 37 11.63 21.46 10.55
CA SER A 37 11.33 21.28 9.12
C SER A 37 9.89 21.71 8.76
N ALA A 38 8.93 21.53 9.67
CA ALA A 38 7.56 22.02 9.51
C ALA A 38 6.82 22.08 10.87
N PHE A 39 6.27 23.24 11.21
CA PHE A 39 5.26 23.38 12.26
C PHE A 39 3.92 23.73 11.62
N ILE A 40 2.99 22.77 11.57
CA ILE A 40 1.60 23.05 11.16
C ILE A 40 0.77 23.17 12.44
N VAL A 41 0.67 24.38 12.96
CA VAL A 41 -0.20 24.71 14.11
C VAL A 41 -1.61 24.99 13.60
N GLY A 42 -2.47 23.97 13.60
CA GLY A 42 -3.91 24.15 13.33
C GLY A 42 -4.65 24.81 14.51
N LYS A 43 -5.52 25.79 14.22
CA LYS A 43 -6.41 26.41 15.24
C LYS A 43 -7.58 25.48 15.59
N ARG A 44 -7.96 25.43 16.87
CA ARG A 44 -9.04 24.60 17.38
C ARG A 44 -10.38 25.36 17.37
N LYS A 45 -11.37 24.81 16.68
CA LYS A 45 -12.81 24.92 16.97
C LYS A 45 -13.42 23.58 16.58
N ASP A 46 -13.46 22.64 17.53
CA ASP A 46 -14.33 21.44 17.48
C ASP A 46 -14.35 20.60 16.18
N SER A 47 -13.25 19.94 15.78
CA SER A 47 -13.26 18.69 14.98
C SER A 47 -11.84 18.22 14.59
N ASN A 48 -11.72 16.92 14.32
CA ASN A 48 -10.55 16.14 13.92
C ASN A 48 -9.54 16.85 12.99
N ASN A 49 -8.46 17.40 13.55
CA ASN A 49 -7.22 17.60 12.80
C ASN A 49 -5.99 17.26 13.68
N PRO A 50 -5.08 16.38 13.21
CA PRO A 50 -3.90 15.95 13.94
C PRO A 50 -2.84 17.06 14.06
N LYS A 51 -2.22 17.19 15.25
CA LYS A 51 -1.05 18.05 15.46
C LYS A 51 0.18 17.27 15.01
N PHE A 52 0.89 17.79 14.02
CA PHE A 52 2.16 17.24 13.55
C PHE A 52 3.29 18.17 13.98
N ILE A 53 4.23 17.64 14.77
CA ILE A 53 5.43 18.36 15.17
C ILE A 53 6.62 17.49 14.79
N LYS A 54 7.48 18.01 13.90
CA LYS A 54 8.72 17.38 13.51
C LYS A 54 9.88 18.35 13.67
N PHE A 55 10.82 18.02 14.55
CA PHE A 55 12.02 18.82 14.74
C PHE A 55 13.25 17.95 15.02
N ASN A 56 14.40 18.51 14.65
CA ASN A 56 15.72 17.94 14.86
C ASN A 56 16.37 18.64 16.05
N LEU A 57 16.83 17.90 17.05
CA LEU A 57 17.74 18.40 18.07
C LEU A 57 19.17 18.06 17.66
N ILE A 58 19.93 19.05 17.19
CA ILE A 58 21.27 18.87 16.62
C ILE A 58 22.31 19.40 17.61
N TYR A 59 23.38 18.65 17.83
CA TYR A 59 24.57 19.13 18.51
C TYR A 59 25.83 18.93 17.69
N THR A 60 26.81 19.79 17.93
CA THR A 60 28.15 19.61 17.38
C THR A 60 29.12 19.25 18.49
N PHE A 61 29.81 18.12 18.35
CA PHE A 61 30.89 17.71 19.25
C PHE A 61 32.10 17.28 18.42
N ASN A 62 33.27 17.85 18.70
CA ASN A 62 34.51 17.60 17.94
C ASN A 62 34.35 17.75 16.41
N GLY A 63 33.62 18.77 15.97
CA GLY A 63 33.39 19.04 14.53
C GLY A 63 32.39 18.11 13.86
N ARG A 64 31.81 17.12 14.57
CA ARG A 64 30.77 16.24 14.05
C ARG A 64 29.39 16.72 14.47
N LYS A 65 28.51 16.94 13.49
CA LYS A 65 27.09 17.20 13.71
C LYS A 65 26.37 15.88 13.95
N ASN A 66 25.74 15.78 15.11
CA ASN A 66 24.91 14.66 15.51
C ASN A 66 23.55 15.20 15.93
N GLY A 67 22.54 14.34 16.06
CA GLY A 67 21.30 14.80 16.63
C GLY A 67 20.25 13.73 16.83
N ILE A 68 19.07 14.18 17.24
CA ILE A 68 17.90 13.37 17.48
C ILE A 68 16.77 13.99 16.67
N LEU A 69 16.14 13.19 15.81
CA LEU A 69 14.88 13.53 15.18
C LEU A 69 13.74 13.13 16.13
N ILE A 70 12.85 14.09 16.39
CA ILE A 70 11.63 13.90 17.17
C ILE A 70 10.45 14.19 16.27
N GLU A 71 9.57 13.20 16.14
CA GLU A 71 8.32 13.28 15.40
C GLU A 71 7.15 13.00 16.35
N ILE A 72 6.15 13.87 16.34
CA ILE A 72 4.93 13.77 17.15
C ILE A 72 3.76 13.92 16.20
N ASP A 73 3.03 12.83 16.01
CA ASP A 73 1.79 12.74 15.24
C ASP A 73 0.61 12.58 16.21
N SER A 74 -0.63 12.65 15.71
CA SER A 74 -1.83 12.55 16.57
C SER A 74 -1.98 11.25 17.34
N GLU A 75 -1.32 10.17 16.88
CA GLU A 75 -1.47 8.83 17.45
C GLU A 75 -0.15 8.26 17.97
N HIS A 76 1.01 8.82 17.58
CA HIS A 76 2.32 8.28 17.88
C HIS A 76 3.38 9.37 18.06
N SER A 77 4.37 9.09 18.91
CA SER A 77 5.62 9.86 18.95
C SER A 77 6.78 8.93 18.67
N SER A 78 7.69 9.33 17.79
CA SER A 78 8.94 8.63 17.50
C SER A 78 10.15 9.50 17.83
N ILE A 79 11.18 8.83 18.33
CA ILE A 79 12.50 9.41 18.56
C ILE A 79 13.47 8.53 17.78
N SER A 80 14.25 9.13 16.90
CA SER A 80 15.31 8.44 16.17
C SER A 80 16.59 9.27 16.21
N LEU A 81 17.73 8.61 16.22
CA LEU A 81 19.01 9.29 16.03
C LEU A 81 19.07 9.82 14.60
N LEU A 82 19.51 11.08 14.43
CA LEU A 82 19.89 11.58 13.11
C LEU A 82 21.11 10.75 12.68
N GLU A 83 20.95 10.00 11.59
CA GLU A 83 22.04 9.21 11.04
C GLU A 83 23.25 10.13 10.78
N ASP A 84 24.41 9.68 11.24
CA ASP A 84 25.69 10.36 11.14
C ASP A 84 25.84 10.94 9.74
N SER A 85 25.91 12.27 9.62
CA SER A 85 26.02 12.97 8.34
C SER A 85 27.44 12.83 7.80
N MET A 86 27.91 11.60 7.61
CA MET A 86 29.20 11.32 7.00
C MET A 86 29.17 11.81 5.56
N SER A 87 30.19 12.59 5.20
CA SER A 87 30.42 13.01 3.83
C SER A 87 30.62 11.79 2.91
N SER A 88 30.39 11.97 1.62
CA SER A 88 30.66 10.93 0.61
C SER A 88 32.12 10.45 0.66
N GLN A 89 33.05 11.36 0.94
CA GLN A 89 34.48 11.05 1.05
C GLN A 89 34.78 10.17 2.28
N GLU A 90 34.18 10.47 3.44
CA GLU A 90 34.34 9.64 4.65
C GLU A 90 33.75 8.24 4.45
N LYS A 91 32.59 8.13 3.81
CA LYS A 91 31.97 6.84 3.47
C LYS A 91 32.88 6.00 2.57
N ASN A 92 33.53 6.61 1.57
CA ASN A 92 34.47 5.93 0.68
C ASN A 92 35.70 5.41 1.44
N ILE A 93 36.28 6.21 2.34
CA ILE A 93 37.43 5.80 3.15
C ILE A 93 37.07 4.59 4.04
N ILE A 94 35.90 4.63 4.67
CA ILE A 94 35.43 3.52 5.51
C ILE A 94 35.18 2.27 4.65
N LYS A 95 34.53 2.43 3.49
CA LYS A 95 34.27 1.34 2.54
C LYS A 95 35.56 0.65 2.14
N GLU A 96 36.59 1.40 1.73
CA GLU A 96 37.89 0.82 1.37
C GLU A 96 38.54 0.04 2.52
N LYS A 97 38.47 0.56 3.75
CA LYS A 97 39.01 -0.16 4.92
C LYS A 97 38.24 -1.44 5.22
N LEU A 98 36.91 -1.39 5.16
CA LEU A 98 36.05 -2.56 5.36
C LEU A 98 36.32 -3.62 4.30
N THR A 99 36.47 -3.25 3.02
CA THR A 99 36.84 -4.19 1.94
C THR A 99 38.22 -4.82 2.17
N LYS A 100 39.21 -4.05 2.63
CA LYS A 100 40.53 -4.60 2.98
C LYS A 100 40.43 -5.64 4.10
N ILE A 101 39.67 -5.34 5.16
CA ILE A 101 39.45 -6.30 6.27
C ILE A 101 38.72 -7.53 5.73
N GLN A 102 37.68 -7.35 4.93
CA GLN A 102 36.93 -8.45 4.32
C GLN A 102 37.83 -9.39 3.51
N ASN A 103 38.77 -8.85 2.73
CA ASN A 103 39.74 -9.62 1.96
C ASN A 103 40.72 -10.43 2.83
N ILE A 104 41.09 -9.93 4.02
CA ILE A 104 41.92 -10.69 4.98
C ILE A 104 41.15 -11.90 5.48
N TYR A 105 39.85 -11.73 5.77
CA TYR A 105 39.00 -12.78 6.33
C TYR A 105 38.29 -13.63 5.27
N SER A 106 38.47 -13.40 3.97
CA SER A 106 37.69 -14.06 2.90
C SER A 106 37.90 -15.58 2.88
N ASN A 107 39.14 -16.03 3.05
CA ASN A 107 39.53 -17.44 2.96
C ASN A 107 39.65 -18.13 4.32
N ILE A 108 39.30 -17.45 5.43
CA ILE A 108 39.41 -18.01 6.77
C ILE A 108 38.09 -18.72 7.13
N GLU A 109 38.14 -20.05 7.25
CA GLU A 109 37.01 -20.89 7.65
C GLU A 109 36.93 -21.02 9.18
N SER A 110 36.58 -19.93 9.86
CA SER A 110 36.30 -19.93 11.30
C SER A 110 35.03 -19.18 11.63
N TYR A 111 34.37 -19.54 12.74
CA TYR A 111 33.16 -18.84 13.20
C TYR A 111 33.40 -17.33 13.35
N THR A 112 34.52 -16.94 13.97
CA THR A 112 34.90 -15.53 14.12
C THR A 112 35.06 -14.82 12.77
N ALA A 113 35.70 -15.47 11.80
CA ALA A 113 35.85 -14.92 10.46
C ALA A 113 34.49 -14.78 9.75
N CYS A 114 33.57 -15.73 9.92
CA CYS A 114 32.20 -15.62 9.44
C CYS A 114 31.48 -14.40 10.03
N ILE A 115 31.55 -14.21 11.35
CA ILE A 115 30.92 -13.08 12.04
C ILE A 115 31.51 -11.73 11.58
N ILE A 116 32.84 -11.66 11.42
CA ILE A 116 33.51 -10.45 10.92
C ILE A 116 33.04 -10.13 9.49
N ARG A 117 33.03 -11.12 8.59
CA ARG A 117 32.55 -10.93 7.21
C ARG A 117 31.09 -10.48 7.20
N GLN A 118 30.23 -11.10 8.02
CA GLN A 118 28.82 -10.75 8.09
C GLN A 118 28.60 -9.32 8.61
N HIS A 119 29.31 -8.93 9.66
CA HIS A 119 29.23 -7.57 10.18
C HIS A 119 29.68 -6.54 9.14
N ILE A 120 30.77 -6.81 8.43
CA ILE A 120 31.24 -5.95 7.33
C ILE A 120 30.18 -5.82 6.24
N ASN A 121 29.56 -6.94 5.81
CA ASN A 121 28.49 -6.92 4.81
C ASN A 121 27.31 -6.04 5.24
N ILE A 122 26.88 -6.14 6.50
CA ILE A 122 25.79 -5.31 7.03
C ILE A 122 26.17 -3.82 6.99
N GLU A 123 27.36 -3.45 7.45
CA GLU A 123 27.80 -2.06 7.47
C GLU A 123 27.97 -1.47 6.07
N LEU A 124 28.46 -2.26 5.12
CA LEU A 124 28.54 -1.86 3.71
C LEU A 124 27.15 -1.66 3.09
N ALA A 125 26.21 -2.59 3.33
CA ALA A 125 24.84 -2.49 2.83
C ALA A 125 24.12 -1.22 3.34
N LYS A 126 24.32 -0.86 4.63
CA LYS A 126 23.82 0.40 5.19
C LYS A 126 24.34 1.62 4.44
N MET A 127 25.62 1.62 4.04
CA MET A 127 26.23 2.72 3.29
C MET A 127 25.75 2.80 1.84
N GLU A 128 25.47 1.65 1.21
CA GLU A 128 24.96 1.55 -0.17
C GLU A 128 23.44 1.81 -0.27
N LYS A 129 22.78 2.07 0.86
CA LYS A 129 21.31 2.19 0.98
C LYS A 129 20.57 0.92 0.55
N GLU A 130 21.25 -0.23 0.55
CA GLU A 130 20.54 -1.51 0.44
C GLU A 130 19.77 -1.74 1.74
N SER A 131 18.44 -1.74 1.64
CA SER A 131 17.60 -1.97 2.82
C SER A 131 17.71 -3.43 3.23
N ALA A 132 18.03 -3.71 4.50
CA ALA A 132 17.90 -5.03 5.11
C ALA A 132 16.57 -5.72 4.78
N LEU A 133 15.49 -4.93 4.66
CA LEU A 133 14.16 -5.39 4.26
C LEU A 133 14.16 -6.14 2.93
N ARG A 134 14.91 -5.69 1.91
CA ARG A 134 14.98 -6.35 0.59
C ARG A 134 15.61 -7.74 0.69
N GLN A 135 16.71 -7.86 1.44
CA GLN A 135 17.40 -9.15 1.64
C GLN A 135 16.52 -10.13 2.44
N ILE A 136 15.78 -9.64 3.43
CA ILE A 136 14.78 -10.43 4.15
C ILE A 136 13.65 -10.90 3.22
N GLN A 137 13.15 -10.01 2.36
CA GLN A 137 12.11 -10.36 1.38
C GLN A 137 12.60 -11.43 0.40
N GLU A 138 13.83 -11.33 -0.09
CA GLU A 138 14.44 -12.35 -0.95
C GLU A 138 14.58 -13.69 -0.23
N SER A 139 15.00 -13.69 1.04
CA SER A 139 15.06 -14.90 1.88
C SER A 139 13.68 -15.56 2.03
N ILE A 140 12.63 -14.76 2.23
CA ILE A 140 11.25 -15.26 2.31
C ILE A 140 10.80 -15.85 0.98
N ARG A 141 11.09 -15.17 -0.14
CA ARG A 141 10.70 -15.62 -1.49
C ARG A 141 11.32 -16.97 -1.85
N ASN A 142 12.59 -17.17 -1.50
CA ASN A 142 13.32 -18.38 -1.85
C ASN A 142 12.99 -19.57 -0.93
N ASN A 143 12.19 -19.36 0.13
CA ASN A 143 11.69 -20.41 1.04
C ASN A 143 12.81 -21.39 1.47
N HIS A 144 14.02 -20.88 1.74
CA HIS A 144 15.14 -21.75 2.11
C HIS A 144 14.92 -22.40 3.47
N ASP A 145 15.48 -23.59 3.63
CA ASP A 145 15.49 -24.39 4.87
C ASP A 145 16.20 -23.71 6.06
N ASN A 146 16.82 -22.54 5.86
CA ASN A 146 17.51 -21.80 6.91
C ASN A 146 16.92 -20.41 7.12
N ILE A 147 15.76 -20.35 7.79
CA ILE A 147 15.17 -19.07 8.22
C ILE A 147 16.12 -18.21 9.06
N ASN A 148 17.15 -18.83 9.65
CA ASN A 148 18.11 -18.11 10.46
C ASN A 148 18.90 -17.06 9.66
N ASP A 149 18.98 -17.20 8.34
CA ASP A 149 19.63 -16.23 7.44
C ASP A 149 18.94 -14.86 7.53
N ILE A 150 17.63 -14.81 7.82
CA ILE A 150 16.89 -13.57 8.04
C ILE A 150 17.51 -12.75 9.18
N PHE A 151 17.98 -13.41 10.25
CA PHE A 151 18.59 -12.73 11.40
C PHE A 151 20.01 -12.20 11.09
N LEU A 152 20.62 -12.64 9.98
CA LEU A 152 21.91 -12.12 9.54
C LEU A 152 21.79 -10.75 8.87
N HIS A 153 20.60 -10.33 8.46
CA HIS A 153 20.38 -9.03 7.79
C HIS A 153 20.16 -7.87 8.77
N GLY A 154 20.32 -8.10 10.07
CA GLY A 154 20.27 -7.08 11.11
C GLY A 154 19.00 -7.11 11.96
N MET A 155 18.94 -6.19 12.92
CA MET A 155 17.86 -6.16 13.91
C MET A 155 16.58 -5.57 13.32
N MET A 156 15.47 -6.31 13.45
CA MET A 156 14.12 -5.85 13.05
C MET A 156 13.49 -5.04 14.18
N VAL A 157 13.89 -3.78 14.29
CA VAL A 157 13.49 -2.91 15.41
C VAL A 157 12.14 -2.24 15.14
N SER A 158 11.95 -1.69 13.94
CA SER A 158 10.79 -0.83 13.69
C SER A 158 9.52 -1.63 13.43
N MET A 159 8.39 -1.10 13.90
CA MET A 159 7.07 -1.69 13.66
C MET A 159 6.75 -1.76 12.16
N ASP A 160 7.09 -0.71 11.40
CA ASP A 160 6.84 -0.68 9.96
C ASP A 160 7.69 -1.73 9.19
N GLN A 161 8.93 -2.01 9.63
CA GLN A 161 9.72 -3.11 9.08
C GLN A 161 9.05 -4.46 9.35
N LYS A 162 8.65 -4.72 10.59
CA LYS A 162 7.96 -5.97 10.96
C LYS A 162 6.66 -6.16 10.16
N ALA A 163 5.84 -5.11 10.07
CA ALA A 163 4.61 -5.12 9.29
C ALA A 163 4.88 -5.36 7.79
N SER A 164 5.93 -4.75 7.23
CA SER A 164 6.34 -4.94 5.84
C SER A 164 6.77 -6.38 5.54
N ILE A 165 7.47 -7.02 6.48
CA ILE A 165 7.88 -8.43 6.38
C ILE A 165 6.65 -9.35 6.40
N VAL A 166 5.76 -9.15 7.36
CA VAL A 166 4.51 -9.94 7.50
C VAL A 166 3.62 -9.77 6.28
N LYS A 167 3.46 -8.54 5.79
CA LYS A 167 2.78 -8.22 4.53
C LYS A 167 3.39 -8.98 3.35
N TYR A 168 4.71 -8.91 3.17
CA TYR A 168 5.39 -9.56 2.06
C TYR A 168 5.16 -11.07 2.08
N PHE A 169 5.29 -11.70 3.25
CA PHE A 169 4.99 -13.12 3.46
C PHE A 169 3.59 -13.50 2.98
N PHE A 170 2.56 -12.73 3.35
CA PHE A 170 1.19 -13.04 2.91
C PHE A 170 0.98 -12.91 1.41
N ILE A 171 1.68 -11.98 0.76
CA ILE A 171 1.57 -11.77 -0.68
C ILE A 171 2.25 -12.92 -1.44
N VAL A 172 3.52 -13.22 -1.15
CA VAL A 172 4.27 -14.23 -1.92
C VAL A 172 3.78 -15.65 -1.67
N HIS A 173 3.21 -15.93 -0.49
CA HIS A 173 2.60 -17.22 -0.17
C HIS A 173 1.07 -17.22 -0.36
N ALA A 174 0.53 -16.32 -1.18
CA ALA A 174 -0.87 -16.37 -1.57
C ALA A 174 -1.18 -17.66 -2.36
N ASN A 175 -0.30 -18.11 -3.26
CA ASN A 175 -0.53 -19.33 -4.05
C ASN A 175 -0.33 -20.63 -3.26
N ASN A 176 0.63 -20.63 -2.32
CA ASN A 176 1.06 -21.85 -1.63
C ASN A 176 1.01 -21.66 -0.12
N ASN A 177 -0.04 -22.21 0.49
CA ASN A 177 -0.12 -22.24 1.94
C ASN A 177 0.93 -23.19 2.50
N LEU A 178 1.80 -22.66 3.35
CA LEU A 178 2.79 -23.41 4.08
C LEU A 178 2.16 -24.24 5.22
N PRO A 179 2.76 -25.38 5.60
CA PRO A 179 2.35 -26.08 6.82
C PRO A 179 2.43 -25.17 8.05
N LYS A 180 1.54 -25.35 9.03
CA LYS A 180 1.55 -24.56 10.28
C LYS A 180 2.91 -24.59 11.00
N ASN A 181 3.64 -25.70 10.92
CA ASN A 181 4.93 -25.88 11.56
C ASN A 181 6.11 -25.34 10.73
N ASN A 182 5.85 -24.75 9.56
CA ASN A 182 6.88 -24.16 8.73
C ASN A 182 7.62 -23.03 9.48
N PRO A 183 8.95 -22.95 9.39
CA PRO A 183 9.73 -21.92 10.06
C PRO A 183 9.26 -20.49 9.77
N LEU A 184 8.89 -20.17 8.52
CA LEU A 184 8.41 -18.83 8.13
C LEU A 184 7.11 -18.47 8.84
N VAL A 185 6.19 -19.43 9.00
CA VAL A 185 4.95 -19.24 9.76
C VAL A 185 5.25 -18.95 11.23
N ARG A 186 6.21 -19.66 11.82
CA ARG A 186 6.64 -19.41 13.22
C ARG A 186 7.30 -18.05 13.35
N PHE A 187 8.12 -17.67 12.39
CA PHE A 187 8.81 -16.39 12.37
C PHE A 187 7.83 -15.21 12.27
N THR A 188 6.88 -15.24 11.33
CA THR A 188 5.85 -14.20 11.25
C THR A 188 4.96 -14.19 12.49
N ASN A 189 4.65 -15.35 13.07
CA ASN A 189 3.92 -15.42 14.33
C ASN A 189 4.68 -14.74 15.48
N ASN A 190 6.01 -14.89 15.54
CA ASN A 190 6.85 -14.21 16.52
C ASN A 190 6.92 -12.70 16.26
N LEU A 191 7.01 -12.25 15.00
CA LEU A 191 6.97 -10.83 14.67
C LEU A 191 5.66 -10.19 15.14
N ILE A 192 4.53 -10.83 14.83
CA ILE A 192 3.20 -10.39 15.25
C ILE A 192 3.10 -10.41 16.78
N GLY A 193 3.53 -11.49 17.44
CA GLY A 193 3.47 -11.64 18.89
C GLY A 193 4.40 -10.69 19.66
N SER A 194 5.48 -10.22 19.04
CA SER A 194 6.40 -9.22 19.61
C SER A 194 5.94 -7.76 19.43
N THR A 195 4.74 -7.56 18.89
CA THR A 195 4.21 -6.24 18.55
C THR A 195 3.04 -5.91 19.49
N PRO A 196 2.94 -4.68 20.02
CA PRO A 196 1.85 -4.29 20.91
C PRO A 196 0.54 -4.14 20.11
N LEU A 197 -0.17 -5.25 19.93
CA LEU A 197 -1.42 -5.29 19.16
C LEU A 197 -2.60 -4.62 19.89
N ASP A 198 -2.45 -4.19 21.14
CA ASP A 198 -3.50 -3.46 21.85
C ASP A 198 -3.76 -2.09 21.21
N ASP A 199 -2.73 -1.50 20.59
CA ASP A 199 -2.86 -0.30 19.77
C ASP A 199 -3.53 -0.61 18.43
N LEU A 200 -4.61 0.14 18.12
CA LEU A 200 -5.44 -0.08 16.94
C LEU A 200 -4.68 0.19 15.64
N ALA A 201 -3.87 1.25 15.59
CA ALA A 201 -3.12 1.63 14.40
C ALA A 201 -2.07 0.57 14.06
N THR A 202 -1.30 0.15 15.06
CA THR A 202 -0.32 -0.93 14.97
C THR A 202 -0.97 -2.25 14.55
N ARG A 203 -2.09 -2.64 15.18
CA ARG A 203 -2.83 -3.85 14.83
C ARG A 203 -3.29 -3.85 13.38
N LYS A 204 -3.85 -2.74 12.91
CA LYS A 204 -4.31 -2.60 11.52
C LYS A 204 -3.15 -2.75 10.54
N LYS A 205 -2.04 -2.03 10.76
CA LYS A 205 -0.84 -2.13 9.91
C LYS A 205 -0.29 -3.56 9.84
N MET A 206 -0.21 -4.24 10.98
CA MET A 206 0.35 -5.59 11.06
C MET A 206 -0.53 -6.65 10.41
N LEU A 207 -1.86 -6.54 10.55
CA LEU A 207 -2.80 -7.62 10.23
C LEU A 207 -3.62 -7.39 8.95
N LEU A 208 -3.48 -6.23 8.29
CA LEU A 208 -4.23 -5.86 7.09
C LEU A 208 -4.19 -6.94 6.00
N TYR A 209 -3.01 -7.51 5.74
CA TYR A 209 -2.79 -8.47 4.66
C TYR A 209 -3.09 -9.93 5.04
N CYS A 210 -3.45 -10.21 6.30
CA CYS A 210 -3.84 -11.56 6.70
C CYS A 210 -4.99 -12.11 5.85
N VAL A 211 -5.85 -11.24 5.33
CA VAL A 211 -7.00 -11.62 4.51
C VAL A 211 -6.63 -12.41 3.24
N LEU A 212 -5.40 -12.23 2.75
CA LEU A 212 -4.83 -12.97 1.61
C LEU A 212 -4.44 -14.42 1.95
N ASN A 213 -4.66 -14.87 3.19
CA ASN A 213 -4.38 -16.25 3.59
C ASN A 213 -5.57 -16.90 4.30
N LYS A 214 -6.08 -18.00 3.73
CA LYS A 214 -7.20 -18.78 4.29
C LYS A 214 -6.84 -19.46 5.62
N ASP A 215 -5.58 -19.87 5.79
CA ASP A 215 -5.07 -20.56 6.97
C ASP A 215 -4.56 -19.63 8.07
N ARG A 216 -4.77 -18.32 7.93
CA ARG A 216 -4.38 -17.30 8.94
C ARG A 216 -4.82 -17.66 10.37
N LYS A 217 -6.01 -18.23 10.54
CA LYS A 217 -6.54 -18.64 11.85
C LYS A 217 -5.75 -19.82 12.45
N ASN A 218 -5.27 -20.72 11.58
CA ASN A 218 -4.47 -21.88 11.96
C ASN A 218 -3.02 -21.48 12.27
N TYR A 219 -2.47 -20.53 11.51
CA TYR A 219 -1.11 -19.99 11.71
C TYR A 219 -1.01 -19.21 13.03
N TYR A 220 -2.00 -18.37 13.33
CA TYR A 220 -1.91 -17.40 14.42
C TYR A 220 -3.06 -17.56 15.43
N PRO A 221 -3.09 -18.66 16.21
CA PRO A 221 -4.18 -18.94 17.15
C PRO A 221 -4.29 -17.91 18.29
N GLY A 222 -3.24 -17.13 18.56
CA GLY A 222 -3.26 -16.04 19.55
C GLY A 222 -4.12 -14.84 19.16
N LEU A 223 -4.48 -14.70 17.88
CA LEU A 223 -5.24 -13.55 17.36
C LEU A 223 -6.77 -13.75 17.38
N LYS A 224 -7.27 -14.69 18.18
CA LYS A 224 -8.70 -15.08 18.20
C LYS A 224 -9.65 -13.89 18.36
N SER A 225 -9.33 -12.95 19.25
CA SER A 225 -10.13 -11.75 19.51
C SER A 225 -10.13 -10.76 18.34
N CYS A 226 -9.04 -10.71 17.56
CA CYS A 226 -8.87 -9.75 16.46
C CYS A 226 -9.54 -10.20 15.16
N TRP A 227 -9.86 -11.50 14.99
CA TRP A 227 -10.33 -12.01 13.69
C TRP A 227 -11.63 -11.40 13.20
N LYS A 228 -12.56 -11.05 14.10
CA LYS A 228 -13.83 -10.42 13.72
C LYS A 228 -13.60 -9.05 13.07
N GLU A 229 -12.60 -8.32 13.54
CA GLU A 229 -12.19 -7.02 13.00
C GLU A 229 -11.48 -7.20 11.65
N ILE A 230 -10.50 -8.11 11.57
CA ILE A 230 -9.66 -8.32 10.37
C ILE A 230 -10.44 -8.93 9.20
N THR A 231 -11.47 -9.73 9.48
CA THR A 231 -12.29 -10.36 8.44
C THR A 231 -13.23 -9.40 7.72
N LYS A 232 -13.58 -8.27 8.35
CA LYS A 232 -14.37 -7.21 7.71
C LYS A 232 -13.42 -6.21 7.06
N ILE A 233 -13.25 -6.32 5.75
CA ILE A 233 -12.50 -5.33 4.99
C ILE A 233 -13.38 -4.09 4.83
N ALA A 234 -12.93 -2.96 5.39
CA ALA A 234 -13.49 -1.66 5.08
C ALA A 234 -13.05 -1.19 3.68
N ILE A 235 -13.86 -0.34 3.04
CA ILE A 235 -13.56 0.29 1.73
C ILE A 235 -12.10 0.76 1.65
N ASN A 236 -11.63 1.56 2.61
CA ASN A 236 -10.25 2.11 2.56
C ASN A 236 -9.17 1.02 2.57
N ASN A 237 -9.36 -0.03 3.37
CA ASN A 237 -8.43 -1.17 3.44
C ASN A 237 -8.39 -1.95 2.12
N PHE A 238 -9.54 -2.09 1.45
CA PHE A 238 -9.60 -2.69 0.11
C PHE A 238 -8.75 -1.89 -0.89
N TYR A 239 -8.82 -0.55 -0.88
CA TYR A 239 -7.99 0.29 -1.74
C TYR A 239 -6.51 0.17 -1.41
N THR A 240 -6.14 0.20 -0.13
CA THR A 240 -4.75 0.05 0.29
C THR A 240 -4.17 -1.28 -0.21
N ILE A 241 -4.90 -2.39 -0.09
CA ILE A 241 -4.42 -3.70 -0.55
C ILE A 241 -4.37 -3.77 -2.08
N THR A 242 -5.40 -3.28 -2.78
CA THR A 242 -5.42 -3.29 -4.26
C THR A 242 -4.32 -2.41 -4.87
N GLN A 243 -4.12 -1.21 -4.34
CA GLN A 243 -3.00 -0.34 -4.73
C GLN A 243 -1.66 -1.05 -4.49
N GLN A 244 -1.51 -1.71 -3.34
CA GLN A 244 -0.29 -2.44 -3.05
C GLN A 244 -0.01 -3.54 -4.08
N ILE A 245 -0.97 -4.43 -4.34
CA ILE A 245 -0.74 -5.61 -5.16
C ILE A 245 -0.69 -5.29 -6.66
N LEU A 246 -1.42 -4.27 -7.13
CA LEU A 246 -1.52 -3.92 -8.56
C LEU A 246 -0.58 -2.79 -8.99
N VAL A 247 -0.19 -1.88 -8.08
CA VAL A 247 0.57 -0.67 -8.45
C VAL A 247 1.96 -0.67 -7.85
N GLU A 248 2.06 -0.84 -6.54
CA GLU A 248 3.30 -0.61 -5.80
C GLU A 248 4.27 -1.80 -5.83
N SER A 249 3.75 -3.00 -6.12
CA SER A 249 4.55 -4.22 -6.06
C SER A 249 4.81 -4.79 -7.45
N ASN A 250 6.05 -5.19 -7.71
CA ASN A 250 6.45 -5.87 -8.94
C ASN A 250 6.37 -7.40 -8.79
N HIS A 251 5.24 -7.90 -8.29
CA HIS A 251 5.03 -9.34 -8.14
C HIS A 251 4.70 -10.00 -9.48
N PRO A 252 5.08 -11.28 -9.67
CA PRO A 252 4.64 -12.08 -10.81
C PRO A 252 3.12 -12.09 -10.99
N LEU A 253 2.66 -12.20 -12.24
CA LEU A 253 1.23 -12.17 -12.60
C LEU A 253 0.40 -13.19 -11.81
N ASP A 254 0.88 -14.42 -11.67
CA ASP A 254 0.21 -15.50 -10.94
C ASP A 254 0.02 -15.18 -9.45
N VAL A 255 1.02 -14.56 -8.81
CA VAL A 255 0.94 -14.13 -7.40
C VAL A 255 -0.08 -13.00 -7.26
N THR A 256 -0.05 -12.03 -8.17
CA THR A 256 -0.97 -10.89 -8.14
C THR A 256 -2.41 -11.31 -8.35
N LEU A 257 -2.68 -12.19 -9.32
CA LEU A 257 -4.02 -12.70 -9.60
C LEU A 257 -4.60 -13.47 -8.40
N GLU A 258 -3.80 -14.30 -7.74
CA GLU A 258 -4.29 -15.03 -6.56
C GLU A 258 -4.52 -14.11 -5.36
N CYS A 259 -3.62 -13.15 -5.12
CA CYS A 259 -3.84 -12.13 -4.09
C CYS A 259 -5.16 -11.38 -4.34
N PHE A 260 -5.38 -10.96 -5.60
CA PHE A 260 -6.60 -10.30 -6.00
C PHE A 260 -7.82 -11.19 -5.79
N LYS A 261 -7.79 -12.45 -6.25
CA LYS A 261 -8.85 -13.42 -6.05
C LYS A 261 -9.22 -13.60 -4.58
N LYS A 262 -8.23 -13.78 -3.71
CA LYS A 262 -8.46 -13.93 -2.27
C LYS A 262 -9.03 -12.66 -1.63
N LEU A 263 -8.60 -11.49 -2.09
CA LEU A 263 -9.16 -10.21 -1.66
C LEU A 263 -10.64 -10.08 -2.08
N ILE A 264 -10.97 -10.44 -3.33
CA ILE A 264 -12.35 -10.41 -3.84
C ILE A 264 -13.24 -11.38 -3.05
N ILE A 265 -12.78 -12.61 -2.80
CA ILE A 265 -13.49 -13.60 -1.96
C ILE A 265 -13.80 -13.02 -0.57
N ALA A 266 -12.85 -12.29 0.01
CA ALA A 266 -13.01 -11.74 1.35
C ALA A 266 -14.04 -10.60 1.43
N VAL A 267 -14.33 -9.91 0.33
CA VAL A 267 -15.34 -8.84 0.28
C VAL A 267 -16.70 -9.33 -0.22
N THR A 268 -16.85 -10.56 -0.71
CA THR A 268 -18.13 -11.08 -1.26
C THR A 268 -19.31 -10.98 -0.31
N ASN A 269 -19.06 -11.09 1.01
CA ASN A 269 -20.07 -10.99 2.06
C ASN A 269 -20.21 -9.58 2.66
N SER A 270 -19.51 -8.59 2.12
CA SER A 270 -19.63 -7.20 2.55
C SER A 270 -20.88 -6.55 1.95
N ASP A 271 -21.57 -5.74 2.75
CA ASP A 271 -22.66 -4.89 2.27
C ASP A 271 -22.17 -3.82 1.28
N GLU A 272 -20.89 -3.47 1.34
CA GLU A 272 -20.21 -2.45 0.53
C GLU A 272 -19.47 -3.05 -0.69
N LYS A 273 -19.66 -4.34 -1.01
CA LYS A 273 -18.90 -5.01 -2.08
C LYS A 273 -19.02 -4.34 -3.46
N TYR A 274 -20.20 -3.84 -3.79
CA TYR A 274 -20.42 -3.13 -5.06
C TYR A 274 -19.73 -1.77 -5.05
N ASP A 275 -19.72 -1.06 -3.93
CA ASP A 275 -19.00 0.21 -3.76
C ASP A 275 -17.49 0.02 -3.92
N MET A 276 -16.96 -1.10 -3.42
CA MET A 276 -15.55 -1.49 -3.61
C MET A 276 -15.21 -1.74 -5.09
N ILE A 277 -16.09 -2.41 -5.83
CA ILE A 277 -15.86 -2.78 -7.24
C ILE A 277 -16.09 -1.61 -8.20
N LEU A 278 -17.05 -0.73 -7.90
CA LEU A 278 -17.50 0.35 -8.79
C LEU A 278 -16.78 1.69 -8.55
N ARG A 279 -15.78 1.74 -7.67
CA ARG A 279 -14.99 2.94 -7.45
C ARG A 279 -13.92 3.04 -8.54
N SER A 280 -13.69 4.27 -8.99
CA SER A 280 -12.85 4.57 -10.16
C SER A 280 -11.43 4.02 -10.06
N PHE A 281 -10.84 4.00 -8.87
CA PHE A 281 -9.47 3.55 -8.69
C PHE A 281 -9.25 2.07 -9.02
N LEU A 282 -10.25 1.20 -8.82
CA LEU A 282 -10.06 -0.24 -9.01
C LEU A 282 -9.72 -0.57 -10.47
N ILE A 283 -10.53 -0.09 -11.41
CA ILE A 283 -10.29 -0.35 -12.83
C ILE A 283 -9.00 0.32 -13.31
N ILE A 284 -8.68 1.51 -12.81
CA ILE A 284 -7.42 2.20 -13.12
C ILE A 284 -6.24 1.34 -12.68
N TYR A 285 -6.27 0.75 -11.49
CA TYR A 285 -5.21 -0.13 -11.01
C TYR A 285 -5.10 -1.41 -11.81
N ILE A 286 -6.23 -2.05 -12.15
CA ILE A 286 -6.25 -3.27 -12.98
C ILE A 286 -5.65 -2.99 -14.36
N VAL A 287 -6.03 -1.89 -15.00
CA VAL A 287 -5.51 -1.50 -16.31
C VAL A 287 -4.03 -1.14 -16.23
N ASN A 288 -3.62 -0.33 -15.26
CA ASN A 288 -2.20 0.03 -15.06
C ASN A 288 -1.33 -1.22 -14.89
N PHE A 289 -1.83 -2.24 -14.19
CA PHE A 289 -1.14 -3.51 -14.08
C PHE A 289 -1.14 -4.27 -15.41
N SER A 290 -2.29 -4.35 -16.09
CA SER A 290 -2.45 -5.07 -17.36
C SER A 290 -1.57 -4.53 -18.49
N ILE A 291 -1.40 -3.20 -18.59
CA ILE A 291 -0.51 -2.54 -19.56
C ILE A 291 0.95 -2.97 -19.38
N LYS A 292 1.38 -3.27 -18.14
CA LYS A 292 2.75 -3.73 -17.86
C LYS A 292 2.98 -5.20 -18.23
N THR A 293 1.94 -5.93 -18.63
CA THR A 293 2.04 -7.33 -19.04
C THR A 293 2.19 -7.47 -20.54
N ASN A 294 2.59 -8.66 -21.01
CA ASN A 294 2.75 -8.95 -22.43
C ASN A 294 1.41 -9.00 -23.20
N ASP A 295 0.29 -9.17 -22.50
CA ASP A 295 -1.04 -9.27 -23.11
C ASP A 295 -2.06 -8.54 -22.22
N LEU A 296 -2.30 -7.27 -22.57
CA LEU A 296 -3.24 -6.39 -21.87
C LEU A 296 -4.64 -7.00 -21.83
N ALA A 297 -5.13 -7.49 -22.96
CA ALA A 297 -6.51 -7.97 -23.09
C ALA A 297 -6.72 -9.22 -22.23
N LYS A 298 -5.82 -10.19 -22.33
CA LYS A 298 -5.90 -11.41 -21.53
C LYS A 298 -5.83 -11.11 -20.03
N THR A 299 -4.86 -10.30 -19.59
CA THR A 299 -4.69 -9.97 -18.17
C THR A 299 -5.92 -9.23 -17.62
N LEU A 300 -6.41 -8.20 -18.32
CA LEU A 300 -7.61 -7.47 -17.93
C LEU A 300 -8.82 -8.39 -17.79
N LEU A 301 -9.00 -9.31 -18.74
CA LEU A 301 -10.10 -10.26 -18.73
C LEU A 301 -9.99 -11.30 -17.60
N GLU A 302 -8.79 -11.67 -17.16
CA GLU A 302 -8.60 -12.53 -16.00
C GLU A 302 -9.06 -11.86 -14.69
N PHE A 303 -8.75 -10.57 -14.49
CA PHE A 303 -9.27 -9.80 -13.35
C PHE A 303 -10.80 -9.65 -13.37
N ILE A 304 -11.36 -9.36 -14.55
CA ILE A 304 -12.81 -9.28 -14.77
C ILE A 304 -13.48 -10.60 -14.43
N LYS A 305 -12.91 -11.72 -14.90
CA LYS A 305 -13.42 -13.07 -14.63
C LYS A 305 -13.46 -13.37 -13.14
N ILE A 306 -12.42 -13.00 -12.39
CA ILE A 306 -12.39 -13.17 -10.93
C ILE A 306 -13.57 -12.43 -10.27
N ILE A 307 -13.84 -11.19 -10.66
CA ILE A 307 -14.97 -10.40 -10.11
C ILE A 307 -16.31 -11.03 -10.47
N ASP A 308 -16.49 -11.44 -11.73
CA ASP A 308 -17.73 -12.02 -12.23
C ASP A 308 -18.05 -13.33 -11.48
N GLU A 309 -17.13 -14.28 -11.47
CA GLU A 309 -17.30 -15.60 -10.84
C GLU A 309 -17.47 -15.50 -9.32
N THR A 310 -16.79 -14.56 -8.67
CA THR A 310 -16.73 -14.51 -7.21
C THR A 310 -17.81 -13.61 -6.59
N VAL A 311 -18.26 -12.57 -7.30
CA VAL A 311 -19.16 -11.55 -6.74
C VAL A 311 -20.47 -11.43 -7.49
N MET A 312 -20.46 -11.49 -8.82
CA MET A 312 -21.68 -11.27 -9.61
C MET A 312 -22.53 -12.54 -9.71
N GLN A 313 -21.94 -13.64 -10.18
CA GLN A 313 -22.66 -14.89 -10.43
C GLN A 313 -23.36 -15.45 -9.18
N PRO A 314 -22.76 -15.48 -7.97
CA PRO A 314 -23.44 -15.98 -6.78
C PRO A 314 -24.69 -15.18 -6.37
N GLY A 315 -24.78 -13.91 -6.77
CA GLY A 315 -25.94 -13.05 -6.52
C GLY A 315 -26.94 -13.01 -7.68
N GLY A 316 -26.69 -13.75 -8.77
CA GLY A 316 -27.47 -13.65 -10.02
C GLY A 316 -27.39 -12.26 -10.68
N SER A 317 -26.39 -11.45 -10.32
CA SER A 317 -26.13 -10.14 -10.94
C SER A 317 -25.32 -10.31 -12.23
N ASN A 318 -25.43 -9.33 -13.13
CA ASN A 318 -24.65 -9.29 -14.37
C ASN A 318 -23.57 -8.20 -14.27
N MET A 319 -22.46 -8.39 -15.00
CA MET A 319 -21.37 -7.41 -15.09
C MET A 319 -21.74 -6.12 -15.87
N PHE A 320 -22.93 -6.04 -16.48
CA PHE A 320 -23.40 -4.91 -17.29
C PHE A 320 -23.14 -3.55 -16.64
N CYS A 321 -23.64 -3.33 -15.41
CA CYS A 321 -23.46 -2.07 -14.68
C CYS A 321 -21.98 -1.77 -14.36
N ILE A 322 -21.18 -2.81 -14.12
CA ILE A 322 -19.73 -2.67 -13.88
C ILE A 322 -19.02 -2.22 -15.15
N TYR A 323 -19.32 -2.83 -16.30
CA TYR A 323 -18.73 -2.43 -17.57
C TYR A 323 -19.05 -0.98 -17.92
N LEU A 324 -20.30 -0.54 -17.76
CA LEU A 324 -20.67 0.86 -17.99
C LEU A 324 -19.87 1.80 -17.09
N LYS A 325 -19.77 1.49 -15.80
CA LYS A 325 -19.01 2.31 -14.86
C LYS A 325 -17.54 2.39 -15.23
N TRP A 326 -16.95 1.26 -15.58
CA TRP A 326 -15.53 1.15 -15.89
C TRP A 326 -15.18 1.85 -17.20
N ILE A 327 -16.03 1.73 -18.22
CA ILE A 327 -15.89 2.49 -19.47
C ILE A 327 -15.92 4.00 -19.20
N TYR A 328 -16.86 4.46 -18.37
CA TYR A 328 -16.93 5.86 -17.94
C TYR A 328 -15.65 6.30 -17.20
N ASP A 329 -15.14 5.47 -16.28
CA ASP A 329 -13.93 5.79 -15.51
C ASP A 329 -12.68 5.85 -16.40
N ILE A 330 -12.53 4.93 -17.35
CA ILE A 330 -11.43 4.94 -18.31
C ILE A 330 -11.53 6.14 -19.24
N GLY A 331 -12.73 6.42 -19.78
CA GLY A 331 -12.98 7.55 -20.67
C GLY A 331 -12.76 8.91 -20.02
N ASN A 332 -12.86 9.02 -18.69
CA ASN A 332 -12.63 10.24 -17.92
C ASN A 332 -11.28 10.26 -17.17
N SER A 333 -10.49 9.19 -17.25
CA SER A 333 -9.18 9.12 -16.61
C SER A 333 -8.15 10.01 -17.33
N TYR A 334 -7.31 10.70 -16.58
CA TYR A 334 -6.14 11.42 -17.11
C TYR A 334 -4.88 10.53 -17.16
N THR A 335 -4.97 9.28 -16.71
CA THR A 335 -3.82 8.37 -16.58
C THR A 335 -3.42 7.72 -17.90
N PHE A 336 -4.37 7.55 -18.83
CA PHE A 336 -4.18 6.77 -20.05
C PHE A 336 -4.14 7.65 -21.29
N SER A 337 -3.31 7.25 -22.28
CA SER A 337 -3.31 7.88 -23.60
C SER A 337 -4.65 7.66 -24.32
N LEU A 338 -4.92 8.42 -25.37
CA LEU A 338 -6.14 8.25 -26.15
C LEU A 338 -6.23 6.85 -26.78
N ASP A 339 -5.12 6.32 -27.28
CA ASP A 339 -5.06 5.02 -27.93
C ASP A 339 -5.27 3.89 -26.92
N ASP A 340 -4.64 3.97 -25.74
CA ASP A 340 -4.88 3.02 -24.65
C ASP A 340 -6.36 3.01 -24.26
N LYS A 341 -6.97 4.20 -24.09
CA LYS A 341 -8.40 4.33 -23.75
C LYS A 341 -9.28 3.63 -24.78
N LYS A 342 -9.05 3.88 -26.07
CA LYS A 342 -9.82 3.25 -27.16
C LYS A 342 -9.69 1.74 -27.10
N GLU A 343 -8.48 1.22 -26.95
CA GLU A 343 -8.24 -0.22 -26.89
C GLU A 343 -8.91 -0.89 -25.67
N ILE A 344 -8.75 -0.29 -24.48
CA ILE A 344 -9.38 -0.79 -23.25
C ILE A 344 -10.90 -0.77 -23.35
N ILE A 345 -11.47 0.36 -23.82
CA ILE A 345 -12.92 0.51 -23.98
C ILE A 345 -13.44 -0.51 -24.99
N ARG A 346 -12.73 -0.75 -26.10
CA ARG A 346 -13.08 -1.78 -27.08
C ARG A 346 -13.14 -3.18 -26.45
N ILE A 347 -12.15 -3.54 -25.63
CA ILE A 347 -12.13 -4.82 -24.90
C ILE A 347 -13.35 -4.95 -23.97
N LEU A 348 -13.66 -3.90 -23.21
CA LEU A 348 -14.81 -3.89 -22.29
C LEU A 348 -16.14 -3.95 -23.04
N MET A 349 -16.30 -3.15 -24.09
CA MET A 349 -17.50 -3.12 -24.95
C MET A 349 -17.81 -4.50 -25.53
N ASN A 350 -16.79 -5.25 -25.94
CA ASN A 350 -16.94 -6.60 -26.48
C ASN A 350 -17.46 -7.62 -25.46
N LYS A 351 -17.34 -7.35 -24.16
CA LYS A 351 -17.85 -8.20 -23.08
C LYS A 351 -19.23 -7.79 -22.54
N ILE A 352 -19.73 -6.61 -22.89
CA ILE A 352 -21.06 -6.17 -22.49
C ILE A 352 -22.13 -7.11 -23.06
N ASP A 353 -22.99 -7.62 -22.19
CA ASP A 353 -24.21 -8.32 -22.55
C ASP A 353 -25.31 -7.30 -22.94
N ILE A 354 -25.43 -7.08 -24.25
CA ILE A 354 -26.44 -6.19 -24.84
C ILE A 354 -27.84 -6.79 -24.77
N ASN A 355 -28.02 -8.04 -24.33
CA ASN A 355 -29.35 -8.61 -24.08
C ASN A 355 -29.74 -8.61 -22.60
N TYR A 356 -28.83 -8.22 -21.69
CA TYR A 356 -29.14 -8.09 -20.27
C TYR A 356 -30.37 -7.19 -20.03
N ASN A 357 -31.34 -7.70 -19.26
CA ASN A 357 -32.53 -6.95 -18.88
C ASN A 357 -32.33 -6.30 -17.51
N PHE A 358 -32.25 -4.98 -17.50
CA PHE A 358 -32.02 -4.20 -16.29
C PHE A 358 -33.20 -4.36 -15.31
N ASN A 359 -32.91 -4.68 -14.05
CA ASN A 359 -33.93 -5.06 -13.08
C ASN A 359 -33.80 -4.25 -11.78
N ARG A 360 -34.80 -3.40 -11.48
CA ARG A 360 -34.84 -2.59 -10.24
C ARG A 360 -34.87 -3.43 -8.96
N ASN A 361 -35.26 -4.71 -9.02
CA ASN A 361 -35.21 -5.61 -7.87
C ASN A 361 -33.80 -6.17 -7.62
N ASN A 362 -32.89 -6.05 -8.59
CA ASN A 362 -31.48 -6.39 -8.39
C ASN A 362 -30.79 -5.25 -7.62
N LYS A 363 -30.11 -5.59 -6.52
CA LYS A 363 -29.44 -4.61 -5.64
C LYS A 363 -28.41 -3.75 -6.39
N LEU A 364 -27.65 -4.34 -7.30
CA LEU A 364 -26.63 -3.65 -8.09
C LEU A 364 -27.26 -2.66 -9.07
N ASP A 365 -28.25 -3.10 -9.84
CA ASP A 365 -28.94 -2.28 -10.83
C ASP A 365 -29.64 -1.09 -10.16
N TYR A 366 -30.39 -1.34 -9.09
CA TYR A 366 -31.02 -0.29 -8.30
C TYR A 366 -30.01 0.74 -7.78
N TRP A 367 -28.88 0.27 -7.26
CA TRP A 367 -27.83 1.15 -6.77
C TRP A 367 -27.17 1.94 -7.91
N PHE A 368 -26.99 1.32 -9.08
CA PHE A 368 -26.41 1.95 -10.27
C PHE A 368 -27.29 3.08 -10.84
N LEU A 369 -28.62 3.00 -10.69
CA LEU A 369 -29.52 4.11 -11.05
C LEU A 369 -29.18 5.42 -10.33
N ARG A 370 -28.66 5.35 -9.09
CA ARG A 370 -28.20 6.54 -8.35
C ARG A 370 -26.96 7.18 -8.96
N LYS A 371 -26.27 6.49 -9.88
CA LYS A 371 -25.13 7.00 -10.67
C LYS A 371 -25.57 7.51 -12.04
N PHE A 372 -26.74 8.14 -12.11
CA PHE A 372 -27.34 8.66 -13.33
C PHE A 372 -26.42 9.54 -14.19
N TYR A 373 -25.53 10.30 -13.55
CA TYR A 373 -24.52 11.11 -14.25
C TYR A 373 -23.61 10.27 -15.17
N VAL A 374 -23.33 9.01 -14.83
CA VAL A 374 -22.54 8.08 -15.66
C VAL A 374 -23.28 7.77 -16.95
N LEU A 375 -24.58 7.48 -16.86
CA LEU A 375 -25.42 7.15 -18.02
C LEU A 375 -25.53 8.35 -18.97
N LYS A 376 -25.79 9.54 -18.43
CA LYS A 376 -25.86 10.78 -19.21
C LYS A 376 -24.55 11.13 -19.91
N ASP A 377 -23.42 10.99 -19.21
CA ASP A 377 -22.11 11.29 -19.81
C ASP A 377 -21.76 10.31 -20.93
N LEU A 378 -22.03 9.02 -20.74
CA LEU A 378 -21.84 8.00 -21.78
C LEU A 378 -22.69 8.27 -23.02
N GLU A 379 -23.93 8.73 -22.84
CA GLU A 379 -24.82 9.06 -23.95
C GLU A 379 -24.38 10.31 -24.72
N MET A 380 -23.95 11.36 -24.01
CA MET A 380 -23.73 12.67 -24.63
C MET A 380 -22.29 12.89 -25.12
N ASN A 381 -21.28 12.36 -24.41
CA ASN A 381 -19.92 12.91 -24.49
C ASN A 381 -18.84 11.88 -24.89
N LYS A 382 -19.21 10.63 -25.18
CA LYS A 382 -18.23 9.54 -25.35
C LYS A 382 -18.31 8.81 -26.69
N LYS A 383 -19.07 9.31 -27.67
CA LYS A 383 -19.22 8.66 -28.99
C LYS A 383 -17.87 8.28 -29.61
N ASP A 384 -16.92 9.22 -29.68
CA ASP A 384 -15.61 9.03 -30.31
C ASP A 384 -14.71 7.98 -29.62
N LEU A 385 -15.00 7.66 -28.36
CA LEU A 385 -14.30 6.63 -27.59
C LEU A 385 -15.02 5.28 -27.66
N LEU A 386 -16.34 5.28 -27.83
CA LEU A 386 -17.20 4.09 -27.78
C LEU A 386 -17.46 3.48 -29.17
N CYS A 387 -17.25 4.26 -30.23
CA CYS A 387 -17.61 3.88 -31.59
C CYS A 387 -16.46 4.19 -32.54
N ASP A 388 -15.92 3.13 -33.14
CA ASP A 388 -15.18 3.23 -34.40
C ASP A 388 -16.19 3.28 -35.55
N GLU A 389 -16.27 4.42 -36.24
CA GLU A 389 -17.20 4.66 -37.36
C GLU A 389 -16.81 3.88 -38.63
N GLU A 390 -15.56 3.45 -38.74
CA GLU A 390 -15.07 2.68 -39.89
C GLU A 390 -15.49 1.20 -39.80
N SER A 391 -15.94 0.75 -38.63
CA SER A 391 -16.37 -0.62 -38.36
C SER A 391 -17.89 -0.71 -38.22
N PRO A 392 -18.62 -1.30 -39.20
CA PRO A 392 -20.07 -1.44 -39.14
C PRO A 392 -20.56 -2.20 -37.89
N GLU A 393 -19.79 -3.18 -37.42
CA GLU A 393 -20.11 -3.95 -36.22
C GLU A 393 -19.98 -3.09 -34.96
N SER A 394 -18.96 -2.24 -34.89
CA SER A 394 -18.78 -1.26 -33.82
C SER A 394 -19.95 -0.28 -33.75
N VAL A 395 -20.35 0.30 -34.90
CA VAL A 395 -21.50 1.21 -35.01
C VAL A 395 -22.80 0.55 -34.55
N LYS A 396 -23.06 -0.68 -35.00
CA LYS A 396 -24.24 -1.44 -34.59
C LYS A 396 -24.27 -1.68 -33.08
N ARG A 397 -23.14 -2.10 -32.51
CA ARG A 397 -22.99 -2.39 -31.08
C ARG A 397 -23.18 -1.14 -30.23
N TYR A 398 -22.59 -0.02 -30.63
CA TYR A 398 -22.78 1.29 -30.02
C TYR A 398 -24.25 1.70 -30.02
N ASN A 399 -24.93 1.64 -31.17
CA ASN A 399 -26.34 2.01 -31.29
C ASN A 399 -27.24 1.15 -30.39
N CYS A 400 -27.01 -0.16 -30.34
CA CYS A 400 -27.71 -1.04 -29.42
C CYS A 400 -27.48 -0.64 -27.96
N LEU A 401 -26.23 -0.34 -27.58
CA LEU A 401 -25.91 0.09 -26.22
C LEU A 401 -26.60 1.41 -25.85
N MET A 402 -26.54 2.41 -26.72
CA MET A 402 -27.16 3.72 -26.47
C MET A 402 -28.68 3.61 -26.30
N ASN A 403 -29.34 2.78 -27.11
CA ASN A 403 -30.77 2.50 -26.94
C ASN A 403 -31.09 1.87 -25.59
N LYS A 404 -30.20 1.03 -25.04
CA LYS A 404 -30.38 0.48 -23.69
C LYS A 404 -30.15 1.53 -22.61
N ILE A 405 -29.11 2.35 -22.74
CA ILE A 405 -28.81 3.45 -21.81
C ILE A 405 -30.01 4.41 -21.72
N ARG A 406 -30.59 4.81 -22.85
CA ARG A 406 -31.81 5.65 -22.88
C ARG A 406 -32.98 5.05 -22.13
N LYS A 407 -33.27 3.77 -22.36
CA LYS A 407 -34.33 3.06 -21.62
C LYS A 407 -34.07 3.04 -20.11
N ILE A 408 -32.82 2.88 -19.68
CA ILE A 408 -32.45 2.91 -18.26
C ILE A 408 -32.59 4.33 -17.69
N ILE A 409 -32.25 5.36 -18.47
CA ILE A 409 -32.43 6.77 -18.10
C ILE A 409 -33.91 7.08 -17.90
N GLU A 410 -34.78 6.71 -18.85
CA GLU A 410 -36.23 6.87 -18.73
C GLU A 410 -36.78 6.13 -17.49
N LEU A 411 -36.28 4.93 -17.22
CA LEU A 411 -36.61 4.20 -16.00
C LEU A 411 -36.10 4.92 -14.73
N SER A 412 -35.01 5.68 -14.76
CA SER A 412 -34.54 6.37 -13.56
C SER A 412 -35.37 7.60 -13.20
N GLU A 413 -36.10 8.16 -14.17
CA GLU A 413 -36.93 9.35 -14.03
C GLU A 413 -38.38 9.04 -13.56
N GLN A 414 -38.75 7.76 -13.52
CA GLN A 414 -40.02 7.22 -13.01
C GLN A 414 -39.85 6.56 -11.63
#